data_AF-A0A7X7D2K9-F1
#
_entry.id   AF-A0A7X7D2K9-F1
#
_cell.length_a   1.000
_cell.length_b   1.000
_cell.length_c   1.000
_cell.angle_alpha   90.00
_cell.angle_beta   90.00
_cell.angle_gamma   90.00
#
_symmetry.space_group_name_H-M   'P 1'
#
loop_
_entity.id
_entity.type
_entity.pdbx_description
1 polymer ?
#
loop_
_entity_poly.entity_id
_entity_poly.type
_entity_poly.pdbx_seq_one_letter_code
_entity_poly.pdbx_strand_id
1 'polypeptide(L)'
;TGGGASAGVLAELADVIEREGVRAIFADASSPSDLARTLAEEVGDVAVVELYSESLGGKGSDADSYPAMMRTNAQRIADALG
;
A
#
# COMPACT_ATOMS: atom_id res chain seq x y z
N THR A 1 13.05 -15.89 -1.43
CA THR A 1 11.84 -16.73 -1.41
C THR A 1 10.68 -15.83 -1.03
N GLY A 2 9.93 -15.32 -2.02
CA GLY A 2 8.73 -14.51 -1.74
C GLY A 2 7.67 -15.42 -1.14
N GLY A 3 7.47 -15.32 0.18
CA GLY A 3 6.48 -16.12 0.90
C GLY A 3 5.10 -15.69 0.45
N GLY A 4 4.46 -16.48 -0.41
CA GLY A 4 3.03 -16.32 -0.66
C GLY A 4 2.30 -16.48 0.68
N ALA A 5 1.58 -15.45 1.10
CA ALA A 5 0.71 -15.53 2.27
C ALA A 5 -0.25 -16.71 2.07
N SER A 6 -0.40 -17.56 3.09
CA SER A 6 -1.40 -18.62 3.05
C SER A 6 -2.81 -18.00 3.13
N ALA A 7 -3.82 -18.72 2.62
CA ALA A 7 -5.21 -18.24 2.66
C ALA A 7 -5.67 -17.89 4.10
N GLY A 8 -5.18 -18.61 5.11
CA GLY A 8 -5.50 -18.33 6.52
C GLY A 8 -4.92 -17.00 7.02
N VAL A 9 -3.71 -16.65 6.61
CA VAL A 9 -3.08 -15.36 6.97
C VAL A 9 -3.82 -14.19 6.31
N LEU A 10 -4.32 -14.38 5.08
CA LEU A 10 -5.10 -13.37 4.39
C LEU A 10 -6.46 -13.15 5.05
N ALA A 11 -7.13 -14.22 5.47
CA ALA A 11 -8.40 -14.13 6.21
C ALA A 11 -8.22 -13.39 7.54
N GLU A 12 -7.17 -13.74 8.30
CA GLU A 12 -6.86 -13.05 9.56
C GLU A 12 -6.58 -11.54 9.34
N LEU A 13 -5.88 -11.21 8.26
CA LEU A 13 -5.60 -9.81 7.93
C LEU A 13 -6.86 -9.06 7.50
N ALA A 14 -7.77 -9.69 6.74
CA ALA A 14 -9.06 -9.10 6.39
C ALA A 14 -9.89 -8.80 7.64
N ASP A 15 -10.00 -9.75 8.57
CA ASP A 15 -10.70 -9.57 9.84
C ASP A 15 -10.12 -8.41 10.68
N VAL A 16 -8.80 -8.22 10.65
CA VAL A 16 -8.12 -7.09 11.31
C VAL A 16 -8.50 -5.77 10.64
N ILE A 17 -8.45 -5.72 9.31
CA ILE A 17 -8.76 -4.51 8.54
C ILE A 17 -10.19 -4.03 8.83
N GLU A 18 -11.17 -4.94 8.81
CA GLU A 18 -12.57 -4.62 9.11
C GLU A 18 -12.76 -4.17 10.55
N ARG A 19 -12.21 -4.93 11.51
CA ARG A 19 -12.38 -4.65 12.94
C ARG A 19 -11.78 -3.31 13.36
N GLU A 20 -10.62 -2.96 12.81
CA GLU A 20 -9.92 -1.71 13.16
C GLU A 20 -10.39 -0.52 12.29
N GLY A 21 -11.28 -0.76 11.31
CA GLY A 21 -11.80 0.29 10.42
C GLY A 21 -10.70 0.94 9.59
N VAL A 22 -9.75 0.14 9.09
CA VAL A 22 -8.61 0.62 8.31
C VAL A 22 -9.12 1.18 6.98
N ARG A 23 -8.72 2.41 6.63
CA ARG A 23 -9.15 3.10 5.40
C ARG A 23 -8.22 2.91 4.21
N ALA A 24 -6.96 2.53 4.46
CA ALA A 24 -5.96 2.43 3.40
C ALA A 24 -4.89 1.36 3.68
N ILE A 25 -4.47 0.66 2.62
CA ILE A 25 -3.33 -0.25 2.58
C ILE A 25 -2.24 0.41 1.74
N PHE A 26 -1.03 0.51 2.29
CA PHE A 26 0.12 1.06 1.58
C PHE A 26 1.00 -0.08 1.03
N ALA A 27 1.24 -0.08 -0.27
CA ALA A 27 2.06 -1.07 -0.97
C ALA A 27 3.27 -0.40 -1.66
N ASP A 28 4.35 -1.17 -1.88
CA ASP A 28 5.51 -0.66 -2.61
C ASP A 28 5.19 -0.51 -4.11
N ALA A 29 5.46 0.66 -4.68
CA ALA A 29 5.22 0.99 -6.09
C ALA A 29 6.02 0.12 -7.08
N SER A 30 7.17 -0.42 -6.67
CA SER A 30 7.98 -1.32 -7.48
C SER A 30 7.40 -2.73 -7.59
N SER A 31 6.47 -3.10 -6.70
CA SER A 31 5.74 -4.36 -6.74
C SER A 31 4.42 -4.22 -5.99
N PRO A 32 3.40 -3.59 -6.60
CA PRO A 32 2.06 -3.57 -6.05
C PRO A 32 1.58 -5.01 -5.90
N SER A 33 1.45 -5.49 -4.67
CA SER A 33 1.11 -6.90 -4.47
C SER A 33 -0.35 -7.14 -4.86
N ASP A 34 -0.60 -8.12 -5.73
CA ASP A 34 -1.96 -8.55 -6.05
C ASP A 34 -2.73 -8.93 -4.78
N LEU A 35 -2.01 -9.38 -3.74
CA LEU A 35 -2.54 -9.64 -2.40
C LEU A 35 -3.19 -8.40 -1.77
N ALA A 36 -2.56 -7.22 -1.83
CA ALA A 36 -3.12 -5.99 -1.27
C ALA A 36 -4.40 -5.58 -2.00
N ARG A 37 -4.47 -5.80 -3.32
CA ARG A 37 -5.66 -5.54 -4.12
C ARG A 37 -6.79 -6.52 -3.77
N THR A 38 -6.49 -7.82 -3.70
CA THR A 38 -7.47 -8.83 -3.30
C THR A 38 -8.02 -8.57 -1.90
N LEU A 39 -7.16 -8.19 -0.93
CA LEU A 39 -7.62 -7.86 0.42
C LEU A 39 -8.58 -6.66 0.42
N ALA A 40 -8.24 -5.60 -0.31
CA ALA A 40 -9.11 -4.44 -0.43
C ALA A 40 -10.47 -4.79 -1.09
N GLU A 41 -10.47 -5.65 -2.11
CA GLU A 41 -11.70 -6.13 -2.75
C GLU A 41 -12.58 -6.96 -1.80
N GLU A 42 -11.98 -7.76 -0.92
CA GLU A 42 -12.71 -8.60 0.05
C GLU A 42 -13.35 -7.77 1.18
N VAL A 43 -12.62 -6.78 1.73
CA VAL A 43 -13.09 -5.97 2.88
C VAL A 43 -13.85 -4.68 2.48
N GLY A 44 -13.84 -4.31 1.21
CA GLY A 44 -14.64 -3.18 0.69
C GLY A 44 -13.87 -1.85 0.60
N ASP A 45 -14.37 -0.79 1.27
CA ASP A 45 -13.93 0.61 1.11
C ASP A 45 -12.52 0.90 1.68
N VAL A 46 -11.50 0.20 1.17
CA VAL A 46 -10.10 0.35 1.55
C VAL A 46 -9.28 0.76 0.33
N ALA A 47 -8.64 1.92 0.41
CA ALA A 47 -7.78 2.40 -0.67
C ALA A 47 -6.44 1.66 -0.68
N VAL A 48 -6.03 1.13 -1.84
CA VAL A 48 -4.66 0.64 -2.03
C VAL A 48 -3.81 1.77 -2.59
N VAL A 49 -2.80 2.18 -1.84
CA VAL A 49 -1.97 3.36 -2.14
C VAL A 49 -0.52 2.92 -2.34
N GLU A 50 0.03 3.27 -3.49
CA GLU A 50 1.42 2.97 -3.82
C GLU A 50 2.37 4.01 -3.22
N LEU A 51 3.37 3.54 -2.48
CA LEU A 51 4.45 4.34 -1.92
C LEU A 51 5.80 3.92 -2.51
N TYR A 52 6.73 4.85 -2.58
CA TYR A 52 8.10 4.56 -2.95
C TYR A 52 8.88 4.12 -1.69
N SER A 53 9.30 2.85 -1.60
CA SER A 53 10.10 2.35 -0.46
C SER A 53 11.45 1.77 -0.85
N GLU A 54 11.53 0.91 -1.87
CA GLU A 54 12.79 0.28 -2.27
C GLU A 54 13.63 1.10 -3.27
N SER A 55 13.01 2.00 -4.03
CA SER A 55 13.71 2.82 -5.02
C SER A 55 13.07 4.20 -5.21
N LEU A 56 13.89 5.15 -5.67
CA LEU A 56 13.39 6.43 -6.20
C LEU A 56 12.49 6.16 -7.41
N GLY A 57 11.54 7.04 -7.63
CA GLY A 57 10.80 7.05 -8.88
C GLY A 57 11.71 7.30 -10.08
N GLY A 58 11.24 6.94 -11.28
CA GLY A 58 11.97 7.19 -12.51
C GLY A 58 12.34 8.67 -12.68
N LYS A 59 13.39 8.95 -13.45
CA LYS A 59 13.82 10.33 -13.71
C LYS A 59 12.66 11.20 -14.22
N GLY A 60 12.42 12.35 -13.58
CA GLY A 60 11.31 13.25 -13.91
C GLY A 60 9.97 12.89 -13.25
N SER A 61 9.94 11.88 -12.38
CA SER A 61 8.79 11.61 -11.51
C SER A 61 8.74 12.56 -10.30
N ASP A 62 7.62 12.53 -9.60
CA ASP A 62 7.40 13.15 -8.30
C ASP A 62 8.25 12.53 -7.17
N ALA A 63 9.05 11.50 -7.47
CA ALA A 63 9.94 10.82 -6.53
C ALA A 63 11.37 10.63 -7.09
N ASP A 64 11.81 11.48 -8.02
CA ASP A 64 13.13 11.37 -8.67
C ASP A 64 14.32 11.75 -7.79
N SER A 65 14.06 12.24 -6.57
CA SER A 65 15.03 12.50 -5.52
C SER A 65 14.48 12.06 -4.17
N TYR A 66 15.36 11.74 -3.23
CA TYR A 66 14.94 11.26 -1.91
C TYR A 66 14.00 12.24 -1.16
N PRO A 67 14.27 13.57 -1.13
CA PRO A 67 13.32 14.51 -0.53
C PRO A 67 11.98 14.56 -1.25
N ALA A 68 11.96 14.49 -2.59
CA ALA A 68 10.72 14.44 -3.36
C ALA A 68 9.94 13.16 -3.07
N MET A 69 10.61 12.00 -3.04
CA MET A 69 10.05 10.70 -2.68
C MET A 69 9.35 10.74 -1.32
N MET A 70 10.02 11.27 -0.28
CA MET A 70 9.44 11.37 1.06
C MET A 70 8.25 12.34 1.12
N ARG A 71 8.32 13.46 0.40
CA ARG A 71 7.20 14.42 0.32
C ARG A 71 5.99 13.79 -0.38
N THR A 72 6.22 13.08 -1.48
CA THR A 72 5.20 12.39 -2.25
C THR A 72 4.54 11.29 -1.43
N ASN A 73 5.33 10.45 -0.73
CA ASN A 73 4.78 9.45 0.18
C ASN A 73 3.94 10.07 1.30
N ALA A 74 4.43 11.14 1.92
CA ALA A 74 3.70 11.82 2.99
C ALA A 74 2.36 12.40 2.49
N GLN A 75 2.35 12.98 1.28
CA GLN A 75 1.12 13.50 0.66
C GLN A 75 0.13 12.36 0.37
N ARG A 76 0.58 11.27 -0.26
CA ARG A 76 -0.28 10.10 -0.54
C ARG A 76 -0.86 9.47 0.73
N ILE A 77 -0.08 9.41 1.81
CA ILE A 77 -0.57 8.94 3.12
C ILE A 77 -1.61 9.90 3.68
N ALA A 78 -1.36 11.21 3.63
CA ALA A 78 -2.29 12.21 4.13
C ALA A 78 -3.61 12.19 3.36
N ASP A 79 -3.56 12.12 2.03
CA ASP A 79 -4.74 12.08 1.16
C ASP A 79 -5.58 10.82 1.35
N ALA A 80 -4.95 9.69 1.69
CA ALA A 80 -5.64 8.43 1.93
C ALA A 80 -6.27 8.33 3.33
N LEU A 81 -5.80 9.14 4.28
CA LEU A 81 -6.28 9.12 5.67
C LEU A 81 -7.12 10.34 6.05
N GLY A 82 -7.10 11.43 5.28
CA GLY A 82 -7.88 12.65 5.49
C GLY A 82 -9.23 12.62 4.81
#